data_AF-A5GK42-F1
#
_entry.id   AF-A5GK42-F1
#
_cell.length_a   1.000
_cell.length_b   1.000
_cell.length_c   1.000
_cell.angle_alpha   90.00
_cell.angle_beta   90.00
_cell.angle_gamma   90.00
#
_symmetry.space_group_name_H-M   'P 1'
#
loop_
_entity.id
_entity.type
_entity.pdbx_description
1 polymer ?
#
loop_
_entity_poly.entity_id
_entity_poly.type
_entity_poly.pdbx_seq_one_letter_code
_entity_poly.pdbx_strand_id
1 'polypeptide(L)'
;MKPLIALGLSFGLTLFDGKQAFSQTNQQLLQDGLISPLVFALLEQEGANTPEQRLVVIQEACRARKLSLIDCGALRRRRYD
;
A
#
# COMPACT_ATOMS: atom_id res chain seq x y z
N MET A 1 -38.75 7.81 -50.48
CA MET A 1 -37.79 8.91 -50.28
C MET A 1 -36.96 8.59 -49.04
N LYS A 2 -35.63 8.54 -49.17
CA LYS A 2 -34.64 8.41 -48.09
C LYS A 2 -33.74 9.64 -48.17
N PRO A 3 -33.23 10.10 -47.03
CA PRO A 3 -31.79 10.22 -46.95
C PRO A 3 -31.25 9.48 -45.72
N LEU A 4 -30.20 8.70 -45.96
CA LEU A 4 -29.26 8.18 -44.97
C LEU A 4 -28.22 9.27 -44.69
N ILE A 5 -28.03 9.67 -43.42
CA ILE A 5 -26.75 10.20 -42.91
C ILE A 5 -26.61 9.77 -41.44
N ALA A 6 -25.52 9.05 -41.19
CA ALA A 6 -24.98 8.61 -39.91
C ALA A 6 -24.14 9.71 -39.25
N LEU A 7 -23.92 9.60 -37.92
CA LEU A 7 -22.88 10.19 -37.04
C LEU A 7 -23.59 10.51 -35.71
N GLY A 8 -23.37 9.78 -34.60
CA GLY A 8 -22.08 9.50 -34.00
C GLY A 8 -21.92 10.39 -32.78
N LEU A 9 -22.46 9.98 -31.62
CA LEU A 9 -22.17 10.61 -30.31
C LEU A 9 -22.04 9.50 -29.27
N SER A 10 -20.91 8.81 -29.36
CA SER A 10 -20.30 8.07 -28.28
C SER A 10 -19.92 9.06 -27.17
N PHE A 11 -20.85 9.37 -26.27
CA PHE A 11 -20.50 10.06 -25.02
C PHE A 11 -19.98 9.02 -24.03
N GLY A 12 -18.68 8.74 -24.16
CA GLY A 12 -17.92 8.03 -23.14
C GLY A 12 -17.71 8.92 -21.92
N LEU A 13 -18.15 8.45 -20.76
CA LEU A 13 -17.84 8.95 -19.42
C LEU A 13 -18.22 7.77 -18.49
N THR A 14 -17.35 7.10 -17.75
CA THR A 14 -15.98 7.35 -17.34
C THR A 14 -15.35 5.98 -17.09
N LEU A 15 -14.11 5.80 -17.56
CA LEU A 15 -13.24 4.76 -17.05
C LEU A 15 -13.20 4.92 -15.53
N PHE A 16 -13.72 3.93 -14.80
CA PHE A 16 -13.27 3.65 -13.44
C PHE A 16 -11.81 3.15 -13.53
N ASP A 17 -10.89 4.03 -13.96
CA ASP A 17 -9.45 3.86 -13.72
C ASP A 17 -9.15 4.44 -12.34
N GLY A 18 -9.94 4.01 -11.36
CA GLY A 18 -9.51 4.05 -9.98
C GLY A 18 -8.42 3.00 -9.89
N LYS A 19 -7.18 3.40 -10.18
CA LYS A 19 -6.01 2.62 -9.77
C LYS A 19 -6.08 2.50 -8.26
N GLN A 20 -6.80 1.49 -7.77
CA GLN A 20 -6.65 0.97 -6.43
C GLN A 20 -5.20 0.53 -6.39
N ALA A 21 -4.31 1.42 -5.95
CA ALA A 21 -2.94 1.09 -5.64
C ALA A 21 -3.05 0.00 -4.59
N PHE A 22 -2.96 -1.25 -5.04
CA PHE A 22 -3.13 -2.41 -4.20
C PHE A 22 -1.93 -2.39 -3.26
N SER A 23 -2.12 -1.86 -2.06
CA SER A 23 -1.06 -1.81 -1.09
C SER A 23 -0.74 -3.24 -0.69
N GLN A 24 0.54 -3.60 -0.69
CA GLN A 24 0.98 -4.91 -0.26
C GLN A 24 0.47 -5.17 1.17
N THR A 25 -0.10 -6.34 1.40
CA THR A 25 -0.52 -6.80 2.74
C THR A 25 0.70 -7.09 3.61
N ASN A 26 0.51 -7.14 4.93
CA ASN A 26 1.60 -7.49 5.86
C ASN A 26 2.22 -8.86 5.54
N GLN A 27 1.38 -9.82 5.15
CA GLN A 27 1.84 -11.14 4.74
C GLN A 27 2.70 -11.09 3.46
N GLN A 28 2.30 -10.32 2.45
CA GLN A 28 3.11 -10.13 1.24
C GLN A 28 4.44 -9.47 1.56
N LEU A 29 4.45 -8.45 2.43
CA LEU A 29 5.69 -7.81 2.88
C LEU A 29 6.62 -8.78 3.60
N LEU A 30 6.08 -9.71 4.39
CA LEU A 30 6.87 -10.74 5.06
C LEU A 30 7.44 -11.75 4.06
N GLN A 31 6.63 -12.22 3.10
CA GLN A 31 7.05 -13.16 2.06
C GLN A 31 8.14 -12.58 1.16
N ASP A 32 8.03 -11.29 0.82
CA ASP A 32 9.02 -10.56 0.04
C ASP A 32 10.28 -10.20 0.85
N GLY A 33 10.32 -10.53 2.15
CA GLY A 33 11.44 -10.21 3.04
C GLY A 33 11.61 -8.71 3.33
N LEU A 34 10.57 -7.91 3.09
CA LEU A 34 10.57 -6.45 3.27
C LEU A 34 10.35 -6.04 4.72
N ILE A 35 9.75 -6.92 5.52
CA ILE A 35 9.62 -6.80 6.97
C ILE A 35 10.09 -8.09 7.63
N SER A 36 10.60 -7.99 8.85
CA SER A 36 10.96 -9.15 9.66
C SER A 36 9.71 -9.80 10.27
N PRO A 37 9.79 -11.08 10.70
CA PRO A 37 8.70 -11.74 11.42
C PRO A 37 8.26 -10.99 12.68
N LEU A 38 9.20 -10.31 13.35
CA LEU A 38 8.90 -9.51 14.54
C LEU A 38 8.06 -8.28 14.19
N VAL A 39 8.41 -7.58 13.11
CA VAL A 39 7.63 -6.45 12.61
C VAL A 39 6.25 -6.92 12.15
N PHE A 40 6.15 -8.06 11.45
CA PHE A 40 4.86 -8.64 11.07
C PHE A 40 3.96 -8.86 12.30
N ALA A 41 4.47 -9.53 13.34
CA ALA A 41 3.69 -9.80 14.55
C ALA A 41 3.21 -8.50 15.24
N LEU A 42 4.06 -7.48 15.29
CA LEU A 42 3.70 -6.16 15.81
C LEU A 42 2.56 -5.51 15.00
N LEU A 43 2.66 -5.53 13.67
CA LEU A 43 1.66 -4.92 12.80
C LEU A 43 0.31 -5.63 12.89
N GLU A 44 0.30 -6.97 12.99
CA GLU A 44 -0.92 -7.75 13.20
C GLU A 44 -1.53 -7.47 14.58
N GLN A 45 -0.71 -7.38 15.63
CA GLN A 45 -1.17 -7.07 16.98
C GLN A 45 -1.83 -5.69 17.06
N GLU A 46 -1.28 -4.70 16.36
CA GLU A 46 -1.80 -3.32 16.33
C GLU A 46 -2.84 -3.10 15.22
N GLY A 47 -3.16 -4.13 14.42
CA GLY A 47 -4.15 -4.05 13.33
C GLY A 47 -3.75 -3.12 12.17
N ALA A 48 -2.46 -2.84 12.00
CA ALA A 48 -1.95 -1.91 11.01
C ALA A 48 -1.85 -2.54 9.61
N ASN A 49 -2.78 -2.18 8.73
CA ASN A 49 -2.94 -2.80 7.42
C ASN A 49 -2.61 -1.86 6.25
N THR A 50 -2.52 -0.55 6.49
CA THR A 50 -2.12 0.43 5.46
C THR A 50 -0.65 0.84 5.60
N PRO A 51 0.00 1.32 4.54
CA PRO A 51 1.38 1.84 4.61
C PRO A 51 1.57 2.89 5.71
N GLU A 52 0.62 3.81 5.85
CA GLU A 52 0.67 4.91 6.80
C GLU A 52 0.53 4.39 8.23
N GLN A 53 -0.42 3.50 8.48
CA GLN A 53 -0.60 2.87 9.80
C GLN A 53 0.65 2.09 10.21
N ARG A 54 1.21 1.29 9.29
CA ARG A 54 2.44 0.54 9.55
C ARG A 54 3.60 1.44 9.92
N LEU A 55 3.77 2.55 9.21
CA LEU A 55 4.82 3.53 9.50
C LEU A 55 4.68 4.11 10.90
N VAL A 56 3.46 4.47 11.32
CA VAL A 56 3.18 4.99 12.66
C VAL A 56 3.51 3.94 13.72
N VAL A 57 2.96 2.73 13.58
CA VAL A 57 3.18 1.63 14.55
C VAL A 57 4.65 1.27 14.68
N ILE A 58 5.36 1.14 13.55
CA ILE A 58 6.79 0.81 13.59
C ILE A 58 7.59 1.95 14.22
N GLN A 59 7.28 3.21 13.91
CA GLN A 59 7.97 4.35 14.52
C GLN A 59 7.72 4.43 16.03
N GLU A 60 6.51 4.16 16.49
CA GLU A 60 6.16 4.11 17.91
C GLU A 60 6.88 2.95 18.62
N ALA A 61 6.87 1.75 18.04
CA ALA A 61 7.57 0.60 18.59
C ALA A 61 9.09 0.82 18.64
N CYS A 62 9.66 1.53 17.67
CA CYS A 62 11.06 1.94 17.68
C CYS A 62 11.37 2.94 18.79
N ARG A 63 10.52 3.97 18.98
CA ARG A 63 10.66 4.92 20.10
C ARG A 63 10.53 4.23 21.46
N ALA A 64 9.66 3.24 21.56
CA ALA A 64 9.45 2.42 22.74
C ALA A 64 10.51 1.32 22.94
N ARG A 65 11.52 1.21 22.05
CA ARG A 65 12.56 0.15 22.05
C ARG A 65 11.98 -1.28 22.03
N LYS A 66 10.78 -1.46 21.48
CA LYS A 66 10.17 -2.79 21.27
C LYS A 66 10.73 -3.50 20.02
N LEU A 67 11.28 -2.72 19.08
CA LEU A 67 11.94 -3.22 17.87
C LEU A 67 13.45 -2.96 17.93
N SER A 68 14.21 -3.83 17.25
CA SER A 68 15.65 -3.63 17.10
C SER A 68 15.95 -2.46 16.14
N LEU A 69 17.15 -1.87 16.25
CA LEU A 69 17.57 -0.79 15.35
C LEU A 69 17.56 -1.19 13.87
N ILE A 70 17.74 -2.48 13.58
CA ILE A 70 17.72 -3.03 12.22
C ILE A 70 16.30 -2.97 11.66
N ASP A 71 15.31 -3.38 12.46
CA ASP A 71 13.88 -3.38 12.09
C ASP A 71 13.34 -1.95 11.91
N CYS A 72 13.87 -0.99 12.67
CA CYS A 72 13.52 0.42 12.55
C CYS A 72 13.99 1.08 11.25
N GLY A 73 15.01 0.51 10.58
CA GLY A 73 15.65 1.08 9.40
C GLY A 73 15.08 0.63 8.05
N ALA A 74 14.34 -0.49 8.01
CA ALA A 74 13.87 -1.09 6.76
C ALA A 74 12.92 -0.19 5.96
N LEU A 75 12.11 0.64 6.64
CA LEU A 75 11.12 1.52 5.99
C LEU A 75 11.71 2.80 5.38
N ARG A 76 12.89 3.26 5.81
CA ARG A 76 13.48 4.52 5.30
C ARG A 76 13.99 4.39 3.86
N ARG A 77 14.37 3.19 3.41
CA ARG A 77 14.98 3.02 2.08
C ARG A 77 14.01 3.24 0.91
N ARG A 78 12.71 3.02 1.09
CA ARG A 78 11.72 3.14 -0.01
C ARG A 78 11.27 4.56 -0.35
N ARG A 79 11.70 5.60 0.38
CA ARG A 79 11.30 6.98 0.07
C ARG A 79 12.28 7.70 -0.88
N TYR A 80 13.26 6.98 -1.43
CA TYR A 80 14.31 7.54 -2.30
C TYR A 80 14.56 6.75 -3.60
N ASP A 81 13.75 5.72 -3.89
CA ASP A 81 13.66 5.08 -5.22
C ASP A 81 12.24 5.30 -5.77
#